data_AF-A0A1C6DLM3-F1
#
_entry.id   AF-A0A1C6DLM3-F1
#
_cell.length_a   1.000
_cell.length_b   1.000
_cell.length_c   1.000
_cell.angle_alpha   90.00
_cell.angle_beta   90.00
_cell.angle_gamma   90.00
#
_symmetry.space_group_name_H-M   'P 1'
#
loop_
_entity.id
_entity.type
_entity.pdbx_description
1 polymer ?
#
loop_
_entity_poly.entity_id
_entity_poly.type
_entity_poly.pdbx_seq_one_letter_code
_entity_poly.pdbx_strand_id
1 'polypeptide(L)'
;MILLDRALKYCTDVIEGKEITTDEVKLQCKIFLDDYYINQYLDEFEFCFSEKKLKKINKLLKLFNYATGFIAGKQVLEGLEAFQCLFLAAIFGWRYKNNKKKFRYRDVVLFIPRKNAKTFIIAVVFLLLMLTEQAFSEFYSICIDRDLAKEVRKAMAQLIEASPAIKKHFFVSESEIGIIKCKLTNSFYYPRTAKANKNNAIRPAAVCCDEVGAFTDNKNIQAMRKGQLSVLNPIMLKITTAYAESNSIMPEELEYDRAVLEGTIDNKRLFCLLYYCTREEVWTDEGLFKANPLRVEENYNEIRADRETAKIKTSEQEELFTKNFNIFLESNEINKYINIDYWKKCSRKYIDFKDKDVVIGVDLSVTTDLTAVSIMYVENGKVYCKSHGFLPEDSLSERRENINYRDYAQKGYCDLHKGMTVNYTKVEEYIRSIEEKYKCTIKAIVTDPMNAKELMERLSEDYDVILLKQTYTNLSPATKEFRKKIYDNEVRYEANELLDWNMRNAITTKGKSDDEMLAKEDKNKQRIDMVAALIFAYTEFVVLDEGYSAIDALDNVDWG
;
A
#
# COMPACT_ATOMS: atom_id res chain seq x y z
N MET A 1 20.22 -1.53 34.97
CA MET A 1 20.03 -0.21 34.33
C MET A 1 18.67 -0.23 33.63
N ILE A 2 17.65 0.49 34.13
CA ILE A 2 16.22 0.33 33.70
C ILE A 2 16.05 0.11 32.21
N LEU A 3 16.66 0.95 31.38
CA LEU A 3 16.47 0.89 29.93
C LEU A 3 17.02 -0.41 29.29
N LEU A 4 18.18 -0.90 29.74
CA LEU A 4 18.74 -2.16 29.26
C LEU A 4 18.02 -3.37 29.87
N ASP A 5 17.75 -3.32 31.17
CA ASP A 5 17.10 -4.43 31.87
C ASP A 5 15.71 -4.71 31.26
N ARG A 6 14.93 -3.65 31.00
CA ARG A 6 13.63 -3.75 30.32
C ARG A 6 13.75 -4.19 28.86
N ALA A 7 14.76 -3.70 28.13
CA ALA A 7 14.99 -4.12 26.74
C ALA A 7 15.32 -5.62 26.63
N LEU A 8 16.27 -6.12 27.44
CA LEU A 8 16.66 -7.53 27.46
C LEU A 8 15.51 -8.41 27.95
N LYS A 9 14.78 -7.96 28.98
CA LYS A 9 13.58 -8.65 29.45
C LYS A 9 12.52 -8.74 28.36
N TYR A 10 12.22 -7.65 27.65
CA TYR A 10 11.27 -7.64 26.54
C TYR A 10 11.68 -8.65 25.46
N CYS A 11 12.94 -8.61 25.00
CA CYS A 11 13.39 -9.57 24.01
C CYS A 11 13.27 -11.02 24.51
N THR A 12 13.59 -11.28 25.78
CA THR A 12 13.46 -12.62 26.36
C THR A 12 12.00 -13.06 26.42
N ASP A 13 11.12 -12.20 26.93
CA ASP A 13 9.68 -12.48 27.03
C ASP A 13 9.05 -12.71 25.63
N VAL A 14 9.51 -12.00 24.60
CA VAL A 14 9.11 -12.21 23.20
C VAL A 14 9.55 -13.58 22.67
N ILE A 15 10.81 -13.98 22.90
CA ILE A 15 11.32 -15.28 22.43
C ILE A 15 10.67 -16.45 23.18
N GLU A 16 10.37 -16.27 24.46
CA GLU A 16 9.68 -17.28 25.28
C GLU A 16 8.16 -17.32 25.04
N GLY A 17 7.62 -16.44 24.19
CA GLY A 17 6.18 -16.38 23.89
C GLY A 17 5.32 -15.80 25.02
N LYS A 18 5.92 -15.15 26.02
CA LYS A 18 5.21 -14.42 27.09
C LYS A 18 4.65 -13.09 26.59
N GLU A 19 5.29 -12.50 25.60
CA GLU A 19 4.89 -11.25 24.98
C GLU A 19 4.34 -11.50 23.56
N ILE A 20 3.07 -11.18 23.34
CA ILE A 20 2.40 -11.38 22.04
C ILE A 20 2.84 -10.30 21.05
N THR A 21 3.46 -10.71 19.96
CA THR A 21 3.95 -9.81 18.91
C THR A 21 4.14 -10.53 17.57
N THR A 22 4.50 -9.78 16.54
CA THR A 22 4.75 -10.27 15.18
C THR A 22 6.03 -11.08 15.08
N ASP A 23 6.12 -11.94 14.07
CA ASP A 23 7.30 -12.78 13.88
C ASP A 23 8.54 -11.95 13.52
N GLU A 24 8.36 -10.82 12.82
CA GLU A 24 9.44 -9.88 12.54
C GLU A 24 10.01 -9.25 13.82
N VAL A 25 9.16 -8.90 14.80
CA VAL A 25 9.65 -8.40 16.09
C VAL A 25 10.35 -9.51 16.88
N LYS A 26 9.88 -10.76 16.81
CA LYS A 26 10.59 -11.91 17.39
C LYS A 26 11.98 -12.08 16.78
N LEU A 27 12.10 -12.01 15.45
CA LEU A 27 13.40 -12.06 14.76
C LEU A 27 14.31 -10.92 15.19
N GLN A 28 13.80 -9.69 15.25
CA GLN A 28 14.60 -8.54 15.69
C GLN A 28 15.07 -8.70 17.14
N CYS A 29 14.21 -9.21 18.04
CA CYS A 29 14.56 -9.49 19.44
C CYS A 29 15.63 -10.59 19.55
N LYS A 30 15.52 -11.65 18.74
CA LYS A 30 16.53 -12.70 18.65
C LYS A 30 17.88 -12.13 18.23
N ILE A 31 17.91 -11.37 17.13
CA ILE A 31 19.12 -10.69 16.63
C ILE A 31 19.73 -9.82 17.74
N PHE A 32 18.91 -9.05 18.46
CA PHE A 32 19.40 -8.19 19.54
C PHE A 32 20.04 -8.99 20.69
N LEU A 33 19.43 -10.10 21.11
CA LEU A 33 19.94 -10.98 22.17
C LEU A 33 21.21 -11.71 21.73
N ASP A 34 21.20 -12.30 20.54
CA ASP A 34 22.35 -12.99 19.96
C ASP A 34 23.53 -12.02 19.82
N ASP A 35 23.29 -10.81 19.33
CA ASP A 35 24.31 -9.78 19.24
C ASP A 35 24.85 -9.40 20.63
N TYR A 36 23.96 -9.23 21.61
CA TYR A 36 24.32 -8.79 22.96
C TYR A 36 25.05 -9.88 23.77
N TYR A 37 24.64 -11.13 23.71
CA TYR A 37 25.24 -12.18 24.54
C TYR A 37 26.36 -12.95 23.82
N ILE A 38 26.35 -12.98 22.49
CA ILE A 38 27.22 -13.85 21.70
C ILE A 38 28.07 -13.02 20.73
N ASN A 39 27.46 -12.41 19.71
CA ASN A 39 28.21 -11.91 18.56
C ASN A 39 29.17 -10.77 18.92
N GLN A 40 28.82 -9.89 19.86
CA GLN A 40 29.72 -8.80 20.24
C GLN A 40 31.09 -9.26 20.81
N TYR A 41 31.19 -10.51 21.24
CA TYR A 41 32.43 -11.11 21.75
C TYR A 41 33.24 -11.85 20.67
N LEU A 42 32.70 -12.01 19.45
CA LEU A 42 33.41 -12.61 18.32
C LEU A 42 34.29 -11.58 17.60
N ASP A 43 35.49 -11.96 17.16
CA ASP A 43 36.46 -11.03 16.56
C ASP A 43 35.96 -10.43 15.24
N GLU A 44 35.30 -11.24 14.41
CA GLU A 44 34.74 -10.86 13.11
C GLU A 44 33.51 -9.95 13.19
N PHE A 45 32.87 -9.84 14.36
CA PHE A 45 31.70 -9.00 14.53
C PHE A 45 32.09 -7.54 14.81
N GLU A 46 31.68 -6.62 13.93
CA GLU A 46 32.17 -5.24 13.93
C GLU A 46 31.62 -4.35 15.07
N PHE A 47 30.60 -4.81 15.80
CA PHE A 47 29.84 -3.99 16.73
C PHE A 47 29.99 -4.43 18.19
N CYS A 48 29.82 -3.47 19.11
CA CYS A 48 29.78 -3.72 20.55
C CYS A 48 28.68 -2.89 21.20
N PHE A 49 28.11 -3.41 22.28
CA PHE A 49 27.12 -2.71 23.06
C PHE A 49 27.80 -1.84 24.12
N SER A 50 27.49 -0.55 24.15
CA SER A 50 28.09 0.39 25.11
C SER A 50 27.14 0.70 26.27
N GLU A 51 27.17 -0.11 27.31
CA GLU A 51 26.43 0.16 28.55
C GLU A 51 26.78 1.53 29.16
N LYS A 52 28.04 1.96 29.04
CA LYS A 52 28.47 3.30 29.51
C LYS A 52 27.72 4.42 28.80
N LYS A 53 27.53 4.33 27.48
CA LYS A 53 26.78 5.31 26.69
C LYS A 53 25.30 5.23 27.03
N LEU A 54 24.76 4.01 27.14
CA LEU A 54 23.37 3.82 27.50
C LEU A 54 23.04 4.33 28.91
N LYS A 55 23.96 4.19 29.88
CA LYS A 55 23.82 4.75 31.22
C LYS A 55 23.70 6.28 31.21
N LYS A 56 24.35 6.97 30.26
CA LYS A 56 24.16 8.41 30.05
C LYS A 56 22.74 8.72 29.57
N ILE A 57 22.23 7.96 28.60
CA ILE A 57 20.86 8.10 28.10
C ILE A 57 19.84 7.84 29.22
N ASN A 58 20.03 6.75 29.97
CA ASN A 58 19.19 6.43 31.12
C ASN A 58 19.17 7.58 32.14
N LYS A 59 20.29 8.26 32.38
CA LYS A 59 20.32 9.44 33.27
C LYS A 59 19.63 10.67 32.67
N LEU A 60 19.76 10.90 31.36
CA LEU A 60 19.08 12.01 30.68
C LEU A 60 17.55 11.83 30.69
N LEU A 61 17.07 10.61 30.44
CA LEU A 61 15.64 10.29 30.49
C LEU A 61 15.01 10.52 31.88
N LYS A 62 15.81 10.51 32.96
CA LYS A 62 15.33 10.89 34.30
C LYS A 62 15.00 12.37 34.43
N LEU A 63 15.56 13.20 33.56
CA LEU A 63 15.36 14.65 33.56
C LEU A 63 14.16 15.08 32.73
N PHE A 64 13.55 14.14 32.00
CA PHE A 64 12.43 14.38 31.10
C PHE A 64 11.16 13.94 31.82
N ASN A 65 10.08 14.72 31.67
CA ASN A 65 8.75 14.39 32.16
C ASN A 65 7.76 14.31 31.01
N TYR A 66 6.75 13.46 31.14
CA TYR A 66 5.62 13.43 30.22
C TYR A 66 4.84 14.74 30.29
N ALA A 67 4.47 15.28 29.13
CA ALA A 67 3.74 16.54 29.06
C ALA A 67 2.21 16.36 29.07
N THR A 68 1.71 15.21 28.61
CA THR A 68 0.29 14.93 28.39
C THR A 68 -0.04 13.46 28.69
N GLY A 69 -1.32 13.11 28.66
CA GLY A 69 -1.82 11.75 28.90
C GLY A 69 -1.95 11.38 30.38
N PHE A 70 -2.33 10.12 30.66
CA PHE A 70 -2.59 9.60 32.02
C PHE A 70 -1.38 9.66 32.97
N ILE A 71 -0.19 9.91 32.43
CA ILE A 71 1.08 9.95 33.15
C ILE A 71 1.76 11.33 33.10
N ALA A 72 1.03 12.39 32.73
CA ALA A 72 1.55 13.75 32.70
C ALA A 72 2.27 14.12 34.01
N GLY A 73 3.42 14.80 33.89
CA GLY A 73 4.29 15.17 35.00
C GLY A 73 5.19 14.05 35.52
N LYS A 74 4.93 12.77 35.21
CA LYS A 74 5.80 11.65 35.62
C LYS A 74 7.09 11.63 34.80
N GLN A 75 8.13 11.05 35.39
CA GLN A 75 9.43 10.89 34.74
C GLN A 75 9.34 9.94 33.54
N VAL A 76 9.95 10.33 32.41
CA VAL A 76 9.93 9.55 31.16
C VAL A 76 10.52 8.16 31.36
N LEU A 77 11.71 8.04 31.97
CA LEU A 77 12.37 6.74 32.13
C LEU A 77 11.49 5.66 32.78
N GLU A 78 10.73 6.02 33.80
CA GLU A 78 9.91 5.07 34.55
C GLU A 78 8.66 4.64 33.78
N GLY A 79 8.08 5.56 33.00
CA GLY A 79 6.89 5.32 32.18
C GLY A 79 7.15 4.76 30.79
N LEU A 80 8.41 4.50 30.41
CA LEU A 80 8.72 3.86 29.12
C LEU A 80 8.30 2.40 29.12
N GLU A 81 7.53 2.01 28.10
CA GLU A 81 7.18 0.62 27.85
C GLU A 81 8.37 -0.20 27.36
N ALA A 82 8.25 -1.52 27.46
CA ALA A 82 9.38 -2.43 27.25
C ALA A 82 9.93 -2.38 25.81
N PHE A 83 9.05 -2.31 24.80
CA PHE A 83 9.46 -2.14 23.41
C PHE A 83 10.12 -0.77 23.13
N GLN A 84 9.69 0.28 23.84
CA GLN A 84 10.30 1.61 23.74
C GLN A 84 11.70 1.61 24.36
N CYS A 85 11.89 0.86 25.45
CA CYS A 85 13.21 0.61 26.03
C CYS A 85 14.12 -0.10 25.02
N LEU A 86 13.64 -1.16 24.35
CA LEU A 86 14.38 -1.84 23.28
C LEU A 86 14.75 -0.87 22.15
N PHE A 87 13.79 -0.08 21.67
CA PHE A 87 14.01 0.90 20.59
C PHE A 87 15.12 1.91 20.93
N LEU A 88 15.08 2.49 22.14
CA LEU A 88 16.12 3.40 22.62
C LEU A 88 17.45 2.68 22.88
N ALA A 89 17.42 1.45 23.39
CA ALA A 89 18.61 0.64 23.63
C ALA A 89 19.34 0.31 22.33
N ALA A 90 18.60 -0.02 21.28
CA ALA A 90 19.13 -0.28 19.95
C ALA A 90 19.87 0.94 19.40
N ILE A 91 19.19 2.10 19.33
CA ILE A 91 19.75 3.34 18.77
C ILE A 91 20.98 3.79 19.57
N PHE A 92 20.86 3.87 20.89
CA PHE A 92 21.88 4.53 21.70
C PHE A 92 22.90 3.57 22.35
N GLY A 93 22.70 2.27 22.29
CA GLY A 93 23.61 1.28 22.88
C GLY A 93 24.68 0.77 21.90
N TRP A 94 24.29 0.42 20.68
CA TRP A 94 25.17 -0.25 19.72
C TRP A 94 26.17 0.69 19.03
N ARG A 95 27.46 0.30 19.02
CA ARG A 95 28.57 1.07 18.45
C ARG A 95 29.46 0.19 17.60
N TYR A 96 30.28 0.80 16.75
CA TYR A 96 31.41 0.10 16.13
C TYR A 96 32.53 -0.16 17.14
N LYS A 97 33.16 -1.34 17.08
CA LYS A 97 34.34 -1.69 17.90
C LYS A 97 35.52 -0.77 17.60
N ASN A 98 35.81 -0.55 16.31
CA ASN A 98 36.91 0.30 15.84
C ASN A 98 36.69 1.80 16.13
N ASN A 99 35.44 2.23 16.29
CA ASN A 99 35.09 3.59 16.64
C ASN A 99 33.86 3.63 17.55
N LYS A 100 34.12 3.60 18.87
CA LYS A 100 33.08 3.61 19.91
C LYS A 100 32.22 4.89 19.94
N LYS A 101 32.53 5.92 19.13
CA LYS A 101 31.68 7.10 18.93
C LYS A 101 30.65 6.92 17.82
N LYS A 102 30.89 5.98 16.89
CA LYS A 102 30.04 5.70 15.73
C LYS A 102 28.92 4.72 16.08
N PHE A 103 27.68 5.04 15.75
CA PHE A 103 26.52 4.18 16.00
C PHE A 103 26.46 3.06 14.96
N ARG A 104 25.97 1.88 15.35
CA ARG A 104 25.73 0.75 14.43
C ARG A 104 24.61 1.09 13.44
N TYR A 105 23.40 1.27 13.99
CA TYR A 105 22.20 1.42 13.19
C TYR A 105 22.16 2.78 12.52
N ARG A 106 21.92 2.74 11.22
CA ARG A 106 21.68 3.91 10.36
C ARG A 106 20.20 4.03 10.08
N ASP A 107 19.60 2.96 9.59
CA ASP A 107 18.21 2.90 9.19
C ASP A 107 17.42 2.26 10.34
N VAL A 108 16.44 3.00 10.87
CA VAL A 108 15.66 2.62 12.05
C VAL A 108 14.19 2.72 11.70
N VAL A 109 13.50 1.59 11.67
CA VAL A 109 12.11 1.49 11.23
C VAL A 109 11.19 1.19 12.40
N LEU A 110 10.11 1.96 12.52
CA LEU A 110 9.04 1.70 13.48
C LEU A 110 7.71 1.73 12.72
N PHE A 111 7.27 0.54 12.32
CA PHE A 111 5.97 0.32 11.70
C PHE A 111 4.98 -0.05 12.81
N ILE A 112 4.08 0.85 13.14
CA ILE A 112 3.22 0.72 14.32
C ILE A 112 1.88 1.48 14.15
N PRO A 113 0.75 0.94 14.64
CA PRO A 113 -0.54 1.64 14.58
C PRO A 113 -0.58 2.95 15.36
N ARG A 114 -1.63 3.76 15.12
CA ARG A 114 -1.92 4.97 15.90
C ARG A 114 -2.11 4.63 17.38
N LYS A 115 -2.00 5.65 18.24
CA LYS A 115 -2.09 5.55 19.71
C LYS A 115 -1.02 4.68 20.42
N ASN A 116 0.02 4.22 19.72
CA ASN A 116 1.18 3.56 20.33
C ASN A 116 2.36 4.50 20.68
N ALA A 117 2.08 5.80 20.90
CA ALA A 117 3.09 6.80 21.30
C ALA A 117 4.31 6.95 20.35
N LYS A 118 4.12 6.68 19.04
CA LYS A 118 5.13 6.80 17.99
C LYS A 118 5.78 8.20 17.93
N THR A 119 4.97 9.25 17.85
CA THR A 119 5.45 10.64 17.79
C THR A 119 6.21 11.05 19.06
N PHE A 120 5.74 10.58 20.22
CA PHE A 120 6.39 10.82 21.50
C PHE A 120 7.80 10.21 21.55
N ILE A 121 7.95 8.93 21.19
CA ILE A 121 9.26 8.26 21.29
C ILE A 121 10.29 8.89 20.34
N ILE A 122 9.83 9.37 19.18
CA ILE A 122 10.66 10.07 18.19
C ILE A 122 11.09 11.45 18.69
N ALA A 123 10.19 12.19 19.35
CA ALA A 123 10.55 13.44 20.02
C ALA A 123 11.62 13.21 21.10
N VAL A 124 11.49 12.14 21.89
CA VAL A 124 12.51 11.74 22.88
C VAL A 124 13.86 11.43 22.21
N VAL A 125 13.86 10.67 21.10
CA VAL A 125 15.08 10.36 20.33
C VAL A 125 15.76 11.64 19.85
N PHE A 126 15.02 12.57 19.24
CA PHE A 126 15.60 13.82 18.78
C PHE A 126 16.17 14.66 19.91
N LEU A 127 15.46 14.82 21.03
CA LEU A 127 15.98 15.58 22.17
C LEU A 127 17.24 14.94 22.76
N LEU A 128 17.29 13.61 22.87
CA LEU A 128 18.48 12.89 23.30
C LEU A 128 19.66 13.08 22.35
N LEU A 129 19.44 13.00 21.04
CA LEU A 129 20.47 13.26 20.03
C LEU A 129 20.96 14.71 20.10
N MET A 130 20.05 15.69 20.19
CA MET A 130 20.40 17.11 20.35
C MET A 130 21.29 17.38 21.57
N LEU A 131 21.14 16.60 22.65
CA LEU A 131 21.94 16.70 23.86
C LEU A 131 23.25 15.89 23.83
N THR A 132 23.41 14.94 22.89
CA THR A 132 24.49 13.95 22.94
C THR A 132 25.36 13.85 21.69
N GLU A 133 24.86 14.28 20.53
CA GLU A 133 25.59 14.32 19.27
C GLU A 133 26.57 15.49 19.20
N GLN A 134 27.35 15.51 18.11
CA GLN A 134 28.33 16.56 17.86
C GLN A 134 27.69 17.95 17.83
N ALA A 135 28.45 18.95 18.26
CA ALA A 135 28.01 20.33 18.19
C ALA A 135 27.67 20.72 16.74
N PHE A 136 26.71 21.63 16.56
CA PHE A 136 26.21 22.09 15.26
C PHE A 136 25.57 20.99 14.40
N SER A 137 25.07 19.92 15.01
CA SER A 137 24.27 18.91 14.32
C SER A 137 22.87 19.42 13.95
N GLU A 138 22.36 18.98 12.80
CA GLU A 138 21.06 19.37 12.25
C GLU A 138 20.06 18.19 12.31
N PHE A 139 18.82 18.45 12.70
CA PHE A 139 17.78 17.44 12.84
C PHE A 139 16.51 17.86 12.10
N TYR A 140 15.87 16.91 11.41
CA TYR A 140 14.69 17.22 10.60
C TYR A 140 13.62 16.14 10.71
N SER A 141 12.36 16.55 10.64
CA SER A 141 11.26 15.69 10.23
C SER A 141 10.83 16.03 8.80
N ILE A 142 10.33 15.04 8.07
CA ILE A 142 9.79 15.17 6.73
C ILE A 142 8.48 14.42 6.70
N CYS A 143 7.46 15.11 6.20
CA CYS A 143 6.19 14.52 5.87
C CYS A 143 5.65 15.13 4.57
N ILE A 144 4.66 14.48 3.97
CA ILE A 144 3.93 14.97 2.80
C ILE A 144 3.09 16.19 3.20
N ASP A 145 2.43 16.09 4.35
CA ASP A 145 1.64 17.18 4.90
C ASP A 145 2.48 18.07 5.83
N ARG A 146 2.29 19.39 5.68
CA ARG A 146 2.90 20.40 6.54
C ARG A 146 2.37 20.33 7.97
N ASP A 147 1.11 19.96 8.16
CA ASP A 147 0.51 19.89 9.49
C ASP A 147 1.01 18.66 10.26
N LEU A 148 1.22 17.53 9.58
CA LEU A 148 1.88 16.36 10.18
C LEU A 148 3.33 16.65 10.59
N ALA A 149 4.06 17.48 9.82
CA ALA A 149 5.41 17.88 10.16
C ALA A 149 5.50 18.65 11.50
N LYS A 150 4.40 19.29 11.95
CA LYS A 150 4.32 20.02 13.23
C LYS A 150 4.24 19.07 14.43
N GLU A 151 3.69 17.86 14.29
CA GLU A 151 3.38 17.01 15.44
C GLU A 151 4.63 16.55 16.21
N VAL A 152 5.71 16.18 15.51
CA VAL A 152 6.99 15.87 16.16
C VAL A 152 7.56 17.09 16.87
N ARG A 153 7.49 18.28 16.25
CA ARG A 153 7.96 19.54 16.87
C ARG A 153 7.17 19.85 18.13
N LYS A 154 5.85 19.73 18.05
CA LYS A 154 4.91 19.97 19.15
C LYS A 154 5.21 19.04 20.31
N ALA A 155 5.38 17.75 20.05
CA ALA A 155 5.77 16.77 21.07
C ALA A 155 7.12 17.12 21.71
N MET A 156 8.12 17.54 20.93
CA MET A 156 9.41 18.01 21.48
C MET A 156 9.25 19.27 22.34
N ALA A 157 8.48 20.26 21.89
CA ALA A 157 8.23 21.49 22.64
C ALA A 157 7.52 21.21 23.97
N GLN A 158 6.49 20.35 23.94
CA GLN A 158 5.76 19.91 25.12
C GLN A 158 6.66 19.17 26.11
N LEU A 159 7.50 18.24 25.63
CA LEU A 159 8.50 17.55 26.46
C LEU A 159 9.49 18.52 27.12
N ILE A 160 10.01 19.48 26.36
CA ILE A 160 10.92 20.51 26.90
C ILE A 160 10.22 21.33 27.98
N GLU A 161 8.98 21.76 27.72
CA GLU A 161 8.21 22.60 28.64
C GLU A 161 7.88 21.87 29.95
N ALA A 162 7.46 20.60 29.84
CA ALA A 162 7.15 19.75 30.99
C ALA A 162 8.39 19.30 31.79
N SER A 163 9.60 19.55 31.28
CA SER A 163 10.85 19.07 31.85
C SER A 163 11.75 20.22 32.36
N PRO A 164 11.52 20.75 33.58
CA PRO A 164 12.22 21.92 34.11
C PRO A 164 13.76 21.80 34.07
N ALA A 165 14.28 20.59 34.29
CA ALA A 165 15.71 20.31 34.33
C ALA A 165 16.41 20.56 32.98
N ILE A 166 15.72 20.33 31.86
CA ILE A 166 16.29 20.54 30.52
C ILE A 166 15.82 21.83 29.85
N LYS A 167 14.67 22.39 30.26
CA LYS A 167 14.05 23.57 29.63
C LYS A 167 15.02 24.71 29.35
N LYS A 168 15.86 25.07 30.32
CA LYS A 168 16.87 26.15 30.19
C LYS A 168 17.89 25.94 29.07
N HIS A 169 18.15 24.69 28.70
CA HIS A 169 19.12 24.29 27.68
C HIS A 169 18.56 24.32 26.26
N PHE A 170 17.27 24.61 26.10
CA PHE A 170 16.64 24.73 24.80
C PHE A 170 16.12 26.14 24.56
N PHE A 171 16.06 26.51 23.28
CA PHE A 171 15.27 27.62 22.78
C PHE A 171 14.22 27.02 21.86
N VAL A 172 12.95 27.32 22.14
CA VAL A 172 11.80 26.86 21.35
C VAL A 172 11.18 28.10 20.73
N SER A 173 11.20 28.20 19.40
CA SER A 173 10.52 29.30 18.70
C SER A 173 9.00 29.24 18.93
N GLU A 174 8.34 30.39 19.02
CA GLU A 174 6.89 30.50 19.17
C GLU A 174 6.11 29.95 17.97
N SER A 175 6.71 29.96 16.77
CA SER A 175 6.07 29.41 15.58
C SER A 175 5.92 27.89 15.66
N GLU A 176 4.75 27.37 15.31
CA GLU A 176 4.46 25.92 15.22
C GLU A 176 5.32 25.18 14.19
N ILE A 177 6.04 25.90 13.34
CA ILE A 177 6.97 25.34 12.34
C ILE A 177 8.38 25.93 12.46
N GLY A 178 8.66 26.61 13.58
CA GLY A 178 9.95 27.23 13.81
C GLY A 178 11.09 26.24 14.07
N ILE A 179 12.21 26.75 14.56
CA ILE A 179 13.33 25.92 15.03
C ILE A 179 13.20 25.57 16.52
N ILE A 180 13.79 24.45 16.94
CA ILE A 180 14.15 24.19 18.32
C ILE A 180 15.68 24.14 18.37
N LYS A 181 16.33 24.93 19.20
CA LYS A 181 17.79 24.97 19.32
C LYS A 181 18.23 24.43 20.67
N CYS A 182 19.19 23.51 20.69
CA CYS A 182 19.91 23.12 21.90
C CYS A 182 21.07 24.08 22.12
N LYS A 183 21.08 24.78 23.26
CA LYS A 183 22.12 25.75 23.62
C LYS A 183 23.45 25.10 24.02
N LEU A 184 23.42 23.83 24.44
CA LEU A 184 24.63 23.09 24.86
C LEU A 184 25.49 22.68 23.66
N THR A 185 24.85 22.24 22.58
CA THR A 185 25.53 21.71 21.39
C THR A 185 25.46 22.68 20.21
N ASN A 186 24.71 23.78 20.30
CA ASN A 186 24.36 24.63 19.16
C ASN A 186 23.65 23.89 18.02
N SER A 187 23.12 22.69 18.28
CA SER A 187 22.31 21.93 17.35
C SER A 187 20.89 22.48 17.23
N PHE A 188 20.22 22.19 16.11
CA PHE A 188 18.83 22.57 15.92
C PHE A 188 18.00 21.47 15.28
N TYR A 189 16.71 21.48 15.59
CA TYR A 189 15.66 20.74 14.92
C TYR A 189 14.77 21.69 14.12
N TYR A 190 14.36 21.27 12.91
CA TYR A 190 13.45 22.01 12.05
C TYR A 190 12.50 21.07 11.28
N PRO A 191 11.17 21.23 11.37
CA PRO A 191 10.24 20.44 10.57
C PRO A 191 10.23 20.90 9.11
N ARG A 192 10.30 19.95 8.16
CA ARG A 192 10.31 20.24 6.71
C ARG A 192 9.15 19.55 6.01
N THR A 193 8.67 20.19 4.94
CA THR A 193 7.78 19.55 3.97
C THR A 193 8.59 18.92 2.84
N ALA A 194 8.06 17.85 2.26
CA ALA A 194 8.69 17.04 1.22
C ALA A 194 8.82 17.71 -0.18
N LYS A 195 9.03 19.04 -0.26
CA LYS A 195 9.29 19.72 -1.55
C LYS A 195 10.77 19.59 -1.92
N ALA A 196 11.05 18.79 -2.97
CA ALA A 196 12.38 18.36 -3.40
C ALA A 196 13.38 19.49 -3.72
N ASN A 197 12.92 20.70 -4.08
CA ASN A 197 13.79 21.77 -4.58
C ASN A 197 14.54 22.58 -3.50
N LYS A 198 14.51 22.20 -2.21
CA LYS A 198 15.22 22.91 -1.11
C LYS A 198 16.18 22.03 -0.27
N ASN A 199 16.56 20.85 -0.76
CA ASN A 199 17.32 19.86 0.03
C ASN A 199 18.80 19.68 -0.38
N ASN A 200 19.33 20.45 -1.33
CA ASN A 200 20.67 20.21 -1.90
C ASN A 200 21.86 20.70 -1.05
N ALA A 201 21.64 21.22 0.16
CA ALA A 201 22.70 21.83 0.98
C ALA A 201 22.62 21.54 2.49
N ILE A 202 21.80 20.56 2.93
CA ILE A 202 21.65 20.24 4.35
C ILE A 202 22.49 19.02 4.74
N ARG A 203 22.97 19.01 6.00
CA ARG A 203 23.84 17.95 6.54
C ARG A 203 23.19 17.34 7.79
N PRO A 204 22.12 16.56 7.62
CA PRO A 204 21.31 16.10 8.74
C PRO A 204 21.99 15.00 9.55
N ALA A 205 22.11 15.18 10.86
CA ALA A 205 22.55 14.13 11.77
C ALA A 205 21.50 13.02 11.91
N ALA A 206 20.23 13.42 12.10
CA ALA A 206 19.12 12.49 12.02
C ALA A 206 17.92 13.10 11.28
N VAL A 207 17.24 12.26 10.52
CA VAL A 207 16.02 12.60 9.79
C VAL A 207 14.92 11.62 10.18
N CYS A 208 13.73 12.14 10.43
CA CYS A 208 12.52 11.34 10.59
C CYS A 208 11.63 11.52 9.36
N CYS A 209 11.46 10.45 8.59
CA CYS A 209 10.42 10.34 7.59
C CYS A 209 9.16 9.83 8.32
N ASP A 210 8.24 10.75 8.63
CA ASP A 210 6.98 10.40 9.29
C ASP A 210 5.90 10.13 8.23
N GLU A 211 5.09 9.12 8.53
CA GLU A 211 4.04 8.60 7.66
C GLU A 211 4.55 8.19 6.28
N VAL A 212 5.64 7.41 6.27
CA VAL A 212 6.25 6.87 5.03
C VAL A 212 5.24 6.11 4.16
N GLY A 213 4.20 5.51 4.77
CA GLY A 213 3.10 4.86 4.09
C GLY A 213 2.32 5.77 3.14
N ALA A 214 2.36 7.09 3.31
CA ALA A 214 1.74 8.01 2.37
C ALA A 214 2.65 8.38 1.18
N PHE A 215 3.95 8.04 1.23
CA PHE A 215 4.91 8.47 0.21
C PHE A 215 4.74 7.63 -1.05
N THR A 216 4.67 8.28 -2.22
CA THR A 216 4.55 7.61 -3.53
C THR A 216 5.86 7.56 -4.31
N ASP A 217 6.89 8.27 -3.84
CA ASP A 217 8.25 8.14 -4.36
C ASP A 217 9.31 8.27 -3.26
N ASN A 218 10.50 7.77 -3.58
CA ASN A 218 11.63 7.71 -2.66
C ASN A 218 12.59 8.91 -2.78
N LYS A 219 12.30 9.93 -3.60
CA LYS A 219 13.26 10.99 -3.97
C LYS A 219 13.70 11.82 -2.78
N ASN A 220 12.75 12.21 -1.91
CA ASN A 220 13.05 13.01 -0.73
C ASN A 220 13.86 12.23 0.32
N ILE A 221 13.54 10.95 0.51
CA ILE A 221 14.28 10.06 1.41
C ILE A 221 15.73 9.92 0.91
N GLN A 222 15.91 9.70 -0.39
CA GLN A 222 17.25 9.60 -0.99
C GLN A 222 18.03 10.93 -0.94
N ALA A 223 17.38 12.07 -1.13
CA ALA A 223 18.04 13.38 -1.00
C ALA A 223 18.61 13.58 0.41
N MET A 224 17.85 13.23 1.44
CA MET A 224 18.30 13.31 2.83
C MET A 224 19.42 12.33 3.13
N ARG A 225 19.30 11.10 2.62
CA ARG A 225 20.33 10.07 2.73
C ARG A 225 21.65 10.49 2.10
N LYS A 226 21.61 11.24 0.98
CA LYS A 226 22.80 11.82 0.34
C LYS A 226 23.41 12.97 1.16
N GLY A 227 22.60 13.81 1.79
CA GLY A 227 23.07 14.87 2.70
C GLY A 227 23.85 14.34 3.92
N GLN A 228 23.71 13.05 4.24
CA GLN A 228 24.37 12.40 5.37
C GLN A 228 25.81 11.90 5.12
N LEU A 229 26.34 12.01 3.89
CA LEU A 229 27.63 11.37 3.52
C LEU A 229 28.82 11.74 4.44
N SER A 230 28.83 12.94 5.02
CA SER A 230 29.89 13.42 5.93
C SER A 230 29.47 13.52 7.39
N VAL A 231 28.42 12.80 7.80
CA VAL A 231 27.91 12.76 9.17
C VAL A 231 28.46 11.53 9.89
N LEU A 232 28.94 11.70 11.14
CA LEU A 232 29.50 10.59 11.93
C LEU A 232 28.44 9.52 12.27
N ASN A 233 27.29 9.97 12.76
CA ASN A 233 26.17 9.13 13.20
C ASN A 233 24.91 9.45 12.39
N PRO A 234 24.86 9.11 11.08
CA PRO A 234 23.69 9.37 10.27
C PRO A 234 22.57 8.42 10.67
N ILE A 235 21.41 8.98 11.05
CA ILE A 235 20.22 8.20 11.40
C ILE A 235 19.07 8.57 10.47
N MET A 236 18.40 7.56 9.92
CA MET A 236 17.15 7.66 9.17
C MET A 236 16.08 6.92 9.97
N LEU A 237 15.17 7.67 10.59
CA LEU A 237 14.00 7.13 11.26
C LEU A 237 12.87 7.05 10.22
N LYS A 238 12.42 5.84 9.88
CA LYS A 238 11.24 5.63 9.04
C LYS A 238 10.11 5.18 9.94
N ILE A 239 9.11 6.02 10.12
CA ILE A 239 7.99 5.72 10.99
C ILE A 239 6.70 5.80 10.20
N THR A 240 5.83 4.82 10.34
CA THR A 240 4.54 4.87 9.66
C THR A 240 3.48 4.04 10.35
N THR A 241 2.26 4.46 10.13
CA THR A 241 1.06 3.65 10.27
C THR A 241 0.58 3.32 8.85
N ALA A 242 -0.22 2.28 8.65
CA ALA A 242 -0.73 1.91 7.35
C ALA A 242 -1.68 2.99 6.80
N TYR A 243 -1.72 3.06 5.48
CA TYR A 243 -2.55 3.96 4.69
C TYR A 243 -3.23 3.18 3.58
N ALA A 244 -4.43 3.61 3.21
CA ALA A 244 -5.11 3.18 1.99
C ALA A 244 -4.52 3.96 0.79
N GLU A 245 -3.27 3.67 0.44
CA GLU A 245 -2.54 4.32 -0.67
C GLU A 245 -1.90 3.27 -1.57
N SER A 246 -2.49 3.04 -2.74
CA SER A 246 -2.13 1.99 -3.71
C SER A 246 -0.73 2.21 -4.30
N ASN A 247 -0.24 3.46 -4.30
CA ASN A 247 1.08 3.80 -4.81
C ASN A 247 2.14 3.99 -3.71
N SER A 248 1.84 3.55 -2.48
CA SER A 248 2.78 3.66 -1.37
C SER A 248 4.10 2.95 -1.69
N ILE A 249 5.22 3.57 -1.33
CA ILE A 249 6.55 2.92 -1.36
C ILE A 249 6.74 1.92 -0.21
N MET A 250 5.87 1.94 0.80
CA MET A 250 6.08 1.19 2.03
C MET A 250 6.04 -0.34 1.86
N PRO A 251 5.19 -0.94 0.98
CA PRO A 251 5.24 -2.39 0.75
C PRO A 251 6.65 -2.87 0.33
N GLU A 252 7.30 -2.18 -0.60
CA GLU A 252 8.67 -2.49 -1.03
C GLU A 252 9.68 -2.34 0.13
N GLU A 253 9.53 -1.30 0.95
CA GLU A 253 10.37 -1.08 2.13
C GLU A 253 10.17 -2.18 3.19
N LEU A 254 8.93 -2.64 3.41
CA LEU A 254 8.64 -3.75 4.33
C LEU A 254 9.17 -5.09 3.82
N GLU A 255 9.08 -5.35 2.52
CA GLU A 255 9.70 -6.54 1.90
C GLU A 255 11.21 -6.54 2.11
N TYR A 256 11.87 -5.39 1.91
CA TYR A 256 13.30 -5.24 2.20
C TYR A 256 13.61 -5.47 3.68
N ASP A 257 12.85 -4.86 4.60
CA ASP A 257 13.07 -5.02 6.04
C ASP A 257 12.91 -6.48 6.48
N ARG A 258 11.89 -7.19 5.96
CA ARG A 258 11.68 -8.63 6.21
C ARG A 258 12.83 -9.46 5.68
N ALA A 259 13.27 -9.23 4.45
CA ALA A 259 14.39 -9.95 3.85
C ALA A 259 15.70 -9.76 4.64
N VAL A 260 15.89 -8.61 5.30
CA VAL A 260 17.03 -8.39 6.21
C VAL A 260 16.86 -9.16 7.52
N LEU A 261 15.66 -9.14 8.13
CA LEU A 261 15.39 -9.88 9.36
C LEU A 261 15.51 -11.40 9.19
N GLU A 262 15.13 -11.92 8.03
CA GLU A 262 15.25 -13.33 7.65
C GLU A 262 16.69 -13.73 7.28
N GLY A 263 17.59 -12.75 7.09
CA GLY A 263 18.98 -12.97 6.71
C GLY A 263 19.21 -13.20 5.21
N THR A 264 18.18 -13.02 4.38
CA THR A 264 18.28 -13.08 2.90
C THR A 264 19.08 -11.90 2.34
N ILE A 265 19.00 -10.73 2.97
CA ILE A 265 19.79 -9.54 2.63
C ILE A 265 20.72 -9.17 3.79
N ASP A 266 22.03 -9.04 3.54
CA ASP A 266 22.98 -8.59 4.55
C ASP A 266 22.93 -7.06 4.74
N ASN A 267 22.22 -6.61 5.78
CA ASN A 267 22.27 -5.22 6.25
C ASN A 267 22.28 -5.14 7.77
N LYS A 268 23.47 -5.23 8.36
CA LYS A 268 23.70 -5.15 9.82
C LYS A 268 23.45 -3.77 10.44
N ARG A 269 23.08 -2.76 9.63
CA ARG A 269 22.83 -1.38 10.06
C ARG A 269 21.34 -0.99 10.02
N LEU A 270 20.45 -1.94 9.74
CA LEU A 270 19.01 -1.81 9.91
C LEU A 270 18.59 -2.27 11.31
N PHE A 271 17.68 -1.53 11.94
CA PHE A 271 16.91 -1.99 13.09
C PHE A 271 15.44 -1.70 12.84
N CYS A 272 14.57 -2.71 12.92
CA CYS A 272 13.15 -2.53 12.62
C CYS A 272 12.26 -3.22 13.66
N LEU A 273 11.20 -2.53 14.06
CA LEU A 273 10.10 -3.12 14.84
C LEU A 273 8.82 -2.96 14.02
N LEU A 274 8.23 -4.09 13.62
CA LEU A 274 7.10 -4.15 12.70
C LEU A 274 5.87 -4.72 13.41
N TYR A 275 5.00 -3.87 13.94
CA TYR A 275 3.78 -4.27 14.64
C TYR A 275 2.56 -4.13 13.73
N TYR A 276 1.87 -5.24 13.51
CA TYR A 276 0.64 -5.34 12.74
C TYR A 276 -0.08 -6.65 13.10
N CYS A 277 -1.27 -6.88 12.56
CA CYS A 277 -1.89 -8.20 12.52
C CYS A 277 -2.40 -8.50 11.10
N THR A 278 -2.81 -9.74 10.84
CA THR A 278 -3.47 -10.09 9.57
C THR A 278 -4.96 -9.71 9.59
N ARG A 279 -5.62 -9.73 8.43
CA ARG A 279 -7.05 -9.43 8.32
C ARG A 279 -7.92 -10.39 9.12
N GLU A 280 -7.50 -11.63 9.21
CA GLU A 280 -8.17 -12.67 9.99
C GLU A 280 -7.99 -12.39 11.49
N GLU A 281 -6.81 -11.95 11.90
CA GLU A 281 -6.45 -11.66 13.28
C GLU A 281 -7.10 -10.37 13.83
N VAL A 282 -7.46 -9.38 12.99
CA VAL A 282 -8.11 -8.12 13.42
C VAL A 282 -9.29 -8.35 14.37
N TRP A 283 -10.04 -9.42 14.12
CA TRP A 283 -11.26 -9.73 14.85
C TRP A 283 -11.03 -10.38 16.21
N THR A 284 -9.76 -10.54 16.62
CA THR A 284 -9.33 -11.26 17.82
C THR A 284 -8.52 -10.35 18.76
N ASP A 285 -8.51 -10.68 20.06
CA ASP A 285 -7.66 -9.97 21.03
C ASP A 285 -6.17 -10.30 20.85
N GLU A 286 -5.85 -11.48 20.32
CA GLU A 286 -4.47 -11.81 19.94
C GLU A 286 -3.94 -10.84 18.89
N GLY A 287 -4.70 -10.57 17.82
CA GLY A 287 -4.35 -9.57 16.80
C GLY A 287 -4.21 -8.15 17.37
N LEU A 288 -5.08 -7.78 18.32
CA LEU A 288 -5.00 -6.50 19.03
C LEU A 288 -3.67 -6.36 19.78
N PHE A 289 -3.28 -7.36 20.56
CA PHE A 289 -2.03 -7.36 21.30
C PHE A 289 -0.81 -7.44 20.36
N LYS A 290 -0.89 -8.21 19.27
CA LYS A 290 0.17 -8.32 18.27
C LYS A 290 0.50 -6.97 17.63
N ALA A 291 -0.52 -6.19 17.29
CA ALA A 291 -0.37 -4.89 16.63
C ALA A 291 -0.04 -3.72 17.59
N ASN A 292 -0.46 -3.78 18.86
CA ASN A 292 -0.43 -2.61 19.74
C ASN A 292 0.42 -2.82 21.02
N PRO A 293 1.76 -2.67 20.97
CA PRO A 293 2.67 -3.02 22.06
C PRO A 293 2.71 -2.02 23.23
N LEU A 294 1.92 -0.94 23.22
CA LEU A 294 1.87 0.02 24.34
C LEU A 294 1.11 -0.50 25.57
N ARG A 295 0.28 -1.55 25.43
CA ARG A 295 -0.40 -2.25 26.55
C ARG A 295 -1.23 -1.35 27.47
N VAL A 296 -1.86 -0.30 26.93
CA VAL A 296 -2.76 0.60 27.68
C VAL A 296 -4.19 0.07 27.58
N GLU A 297 -4.76 -0.38 28.70
CA GLU A 297 -6.07 -1.04 28.73
C GLU A 297 -7.21 -0.13 28.26
N GLU A 298 -7.17 1.17 28.61
CA GLU A 298 -8.15 2.14 28.13
C GLU A 298 -8.14 2.26 26.60
N ASN A 299 -6.96 2.22 25.97
CA ASN A 299 -6.87 2.20 24.51
C ASN A 299 -7.42 0.89 23.94
N TYR A 300 -7.18 -0.24 24.58
CA TYR A 300 -7.73 -1.53 24.14
C TYR A 300 -9.25 -1.57 24.22
N ASN A 301 -9.85 -0.99 25.26
CA ASN A 301 -11.30 -0.91 25.37
C ASN A 301 -11.93 -0.10 24.23
N GLU A 302 -11.34 1.04 23.88
CA GLU A 302 -11.77 1.83 22.71
C GLU A 302 -11.60 1.03 21.40
N ILE A 303 -10.45 0.39 21.18
CA ILE A 303 -10.23 -0.40 19.95
C ILE A 303 -11.20 -1.59 19.85
N ARG A 304 -11.53 -2.23 20.97
CA ARG A 304 -12.54 -3.29 21.01
C ARG A 304 -13.93 -2.75 20.65
N ALA A 305 -14.29 -1.56 21.12
CA ALA A 305 -15.56 -0.92 20.78
C ALA A 305 -15.62 -0.52 19.29
N ASP A 306 -14.55 0.06 18.75
CA ASP A 306 -14.42 0.37 17.32
C ASP A 306 -14.55 -0.90 16.48
N ARG A 307 -13.92 -2.00 16.92
CA ARG A 307 -14.00 -3.31 16.26
C ARG A 307 -15.42 -3.87 16.19
N GLU A 308 -16.19 -3.80 17.28
CA GLU A 308 -17.60 -4.25 17.26
C GLU A 308 -18.46 -3.38 16.32
N THR A 309 -18.17 -2.07 16.25
CA THR A 309 -18.87 -1.17 15.33
C THR A 309 -18.53 -1.50 13.87
N ALA A 310 -17.25 -1.73 13.57
CA ALA A 310 -16.77 -2.07 12.23
C ALA A 310 -17.22 -3.46 11.73
N LYS A 311 -17.61 -4.39 12.62
CA LYS A 311 -18.29 -5.64 12.21
C LYS A 311 -19.65 -5.39 11.55
N ILE A 312 -20.32 -4.30 11.95
CA ILE A 312 -21.64 -3.92 11.44
C ILE A 312 -21.50 -2.91 10.29
N LYS A 313 -20.58 -1.96 10.42
CA LYS A 313 -20.36 -0.88 9.46
C LYS A 313 -19.06 -1.07 8.69
N THR A 314 -19.18 -1.61 7.48
CA THR A 314 -18.03 -1.81 6.57
C THR A 314 -17.27 -0.51 6.28
N SER A 315 -17.94 0.65 6.26
CA SER A 315 -17.30 1.96 6.05
C SER A 315 -16.29 2.33 7.14
N GLU A 316 -16.38 1.76 8.33
CA GLU A 316 -15.47 2.02 9.45
C GLU A 316 -14.30 1.01 9.50
N GLN A 317 -14.34 -0.04 8.67
CA GLN A 317 -13.28 -1.06 8.63
C GLN A 317 -11.96 -0.51 8.11
N GLU A 318 -11.98 0.45 7.18
CA GLU A 318 -10.76 1.05 6.64
C GLU A 318 -9.94 1.73 7.73
N GLU A 319 -10.61 2.53 8.57
CA GLU A 319 -9.98 3.20 9.69
C GLU A 319 -9.48 2.19 10.72
N LEU A 320 -10.29 1.19 11.07
CA LEU A 320 -9.89 0.13 12.00
C LEU A 320 -8.62 -0.60 11.52
N PHE A 321 -8.66 -1.14 10.30
CA PHE A 321 -7.58 -1.95 9.74
C PHE A 321 -6.29 -1.13 9.62
N THR A 322 -6.37 0.08 9.07
CA THR A 322 -5.18 0.89 8.83
C THR A 322 -4.65 1.54 10.11
N LYS A 323 -5.51 2.15 10.93
CA LYS A 323 -5.09 3.00 12.06
C LYS A 323 -4.94 2.26 13.37
N ASN A 324 -5.72 1.22 13.63
CA ASN A 324 -5.67 0.46 14.90
C ASN A 324 -4.86 -0.84 14.77
N PHE A 325 -4.80 -1.44 13.57
CA PHE A 325 -4.12 -2.73 13.34
C PHE A 325 -2.95 -2.67 12.34
N ASN A 326 -2.74 -1.52 11.71
CA ASN A 326 -1.60 -1.26 10.83
C ASN A 326 -1.54 -2.21 9.61
N ILE A 327 -2.70 -2.51 9.04
CA ILE A 327 -2.88 -3.32 7.83
C ILE A 327 -2.91 -2.40 6.61
N PHE A 328 -2.06 -2.68 5.61
CA PHE A 328 -2.17 -2.00 4.32
C PHE A 328 -3.40 -2.49 3.58
N LEU A 329 -4.21 -1.53 3.15
CA LEU A 329 -5.34 -1.77 2.27
C LEU A 329 -4.97 -1.23 0.89
N GLU A 330 -5.29 -1.97 -0.17
CA GLU A 330 -5.37 -1.36 -1.48
C GLU A 330 -6.45 -0.27 -1.43
N SER A 331 -6.18 0.94 -1.94
CA SER A 331 -6.98 2.16 -1.72
C SER A 331 -8.48 2.02 -1.98
N ASN A 332 -8.88 0.99 -2.73
CA ASN A 332 -10.18 0.88 -3.34
C ASN A 332 -10.71 -0.56 -3.37
N GLU A 333 -10.44 -1.36 -2.33
CA GLU A 333 -11.22 -2.60 -2.15
C GLU A 333 -12.74 -2.35 -2.10
N ILE A 334 -13.17 -1.14 -1.72
CA ILE A 334 -14.58 -0.71 -1.75
C ILE A 334 -15.09 -0.44 -3.19
N ASN A 335 -14.22 -0.02 -4.11
CA ASN A 335 -14.59 0.32 -5.50
C ASN A 335 -14.25 -0.80 -6.50
N LYS A 336 -13.82 -1.99 -6.04
CA LYS A 336 -13.66 -3.15 -6.92
C LYS A 336 -14.97 -3.39 -7.66
N TYR A 337 -14.88 -3.66 -8.95
CA TYR A 337 -16.05 -3.93 -9.77
C TYR A 337 -16.84 -5.10 -9.18
N ILE A 338 -16.14 -6.16 -8.76
CA ILE A 338 -16.72 -7.35 -8.12
C ILE A 338 -15.81 -7.93 -7.05
N ASN A 339 -16.40 -8.69 -6.12
CA ASN A 339 -15.66 -9.64 -5.29
C ASN A 339 -15.25 -10.86 -6.15
N ILE A 340 -13.93 -11.10 -6.23
CA ILE A 340 -13.34 -12.12 -7.11
C ILE A 340 -13.79 -13.56 -6.76
N ASP A 341 -14.22 -13.83 -5.52
CA ASP A 341 -14.67 -15.16 -5.12
C ASP A 341 -16.01 -15.54 -5.79
N TYR A 342 -16.88 -14.56 -6.04
CA TYR A 342 -18.12 -14.79 -6.79
C TYR A 342 -17.85 -15.02 -8.27
N TRP A 343 -16.88 -14.29 -8.83
CA TRP A 343 -16.39 -14.54 -10.19
C TRP A 343 -15.84 -15.95 -10.34
N LYS A 344 -14.95 -16.38 -9.45
CA LYS A 344 -14.31 -17.70 -9.54
C LYS A 344 -15.31 -18.86 -9.47
N LYS A 345 -16.43 -18.72 -8.77
CA LYS A 345 -17.54 -19.71 -8.77
C LYS A 345 -18.21 -19.88 -10.14
N CYS A 346 -18.14 -18.84 -10.99
CA CYS A 346 -18.65 -18.85 -12.36
C CYS A 346 -17.72 -19.58 -13.35
N SER A 347 -16.51 -19.96 -12.94
CA SER A 347 -15.50 -20.58 -13.82
C SER A 347 -15.94 -21.95 -14.34
N ARG A 348 -15.70 -22.21 -15.62
CA ARG A 348 -15.91 -23.51 -16.26
C ARG A 348 -14.65 -23.89 -17.05
N LYS A 349 -14.29 -25.18 -17.01
CA LYS A 349 -13.13 -25.67 -17.77
C LYS A 349 -13.31 -25.52 -19.28
N TYR A 350 -14.54 -25.65 -19.75
CA TYR A 350 -14.91 -25.58 -21.16
C TYR A 350 -16.30 -24.95 -21.30
N ILE A 351 -16.47 -24.12 -22.32
CA ILE A 351 -17.78 -23.60 -22.75
C ILE A 351 -18.01 -24.03 -24.20
N ASP A 352 -19.16 -24.65 -24.44
CA ASP A 352 -19.59 -25.02 -25.78
C ASP A 352 -20.29 -23.83 -26.46
N PHE A 353 -19.80 -23.48 -27.63
CA PHE A 353 -20.34 -22.42 -28.50
C PHE A 353 -21.02 -23.01 -29.74
N LYS A 354 -20.99 -24.34 -29.91
CA LYS A 354 -21.53 -25.00 -31.09
C LYS A 354 -23.03 -24.71 -31.25
N ASP A 355 -23.42 -24.38 -32.47
CA ASP A 355 -24.79 -24.07 -32.88
C ASP A 355 -25.40 -22.90 -32.08
N LYS A 356 -24.56 -22.02 -31.50
CA LYS A 356 -24.99 -20.81 -30.79
C LYS A 356 -24.83 -19.57 -31.65
N ASP A 357 -25.75 -18.64 -31.45
CA ASP A 357 -25.65 -17.27 -31.92
C ASP A 357 -24.85 -16.46 -30.89
N VAL A 358 -23.69 -15.92 -31.30
CA VAL A 358 -22.75 -15.23 -30.43
C VAL A 358 -22.61 -13.76 -30.77
N VAL A 359 -22.37 -12.95 -29.75
CA VAL A 359 -21.94 -11.55 -29.88
C VAL A 359 -20.47 -11.47 -29.51
N ILE A 360 -19.70 -10.74 -30.31
CA ILE A 360 -18.28 -10.51 -30.12
C ILE A 360 -18.07 -9.12 -29.55
N GLY A 361 -17.32 -9.00 -28.47
CA GLY A 361 -16.86 -7.72 -27.95
C GLY A 361 -15.38 -7.54 -28.21
N VAL A 362 -14.98 -6.37 -28.71
CA VAL A 362 -13.59 -6.07 -29.08
C VAL A 362 -13.13 -4.79 -28.39
N ASP A 363 -12.04 -4.89 -27.61
CA ASP A 363 -11.36 -3.73 -27.03
C ASP A 363 -9.96 -3.61 -27.65
N LEU A 364 -9.70 -2.50 -28.34
CA LEU A 364 -8.50 -2.32 -29.15
C LEU A 364 -7.55 -1.29 -28.53
N SER A 365 -6.28 -1.67 -28.44
CA SER A 365 -5.18 -0.79 -28.03
C SER A 365 -4.21 -0.51 -29.17
N VAL A 366 -3.80 0.76 -29.28
CA VAL A 366 -2.77 1.22 -30.22
C VAL A 366 -1.34 1.02 -29.65
N THR A 367 -1.17 1.04 -28.33
CA THR A 367 0.15 1.13 -27.69
C THR A 367 0.41 -0.01 -26.69
N THR A 368 0.39 0.26 -25.40
CA THR A 368 0.86 -0.64 -24.34
C THR A 368 -0.26 -1.31 -23.56
N ASP A 369 -1.52 -1.08 -23.91
CA ASP A 369 -2.64 -1.83 -23.31
C ASP A 369 -2.81 -3.19 -24.00
N LEU A 370 -3.67 -4.02 -23.45
CA LEU A 370 -4.01 -5.33 -24.01
C LEU A 370 -5.11 -5.12 -25.05
N THR A 371 -4.96 -5.68 -26.26
CA THR A 371 -6.10 -5.81 -27.16
C THR A 371 -6.84 -7.10 -26.82
N ALA A 372 -8.17 -7.06 -26.71
CA ALA A 372 -8.97 -8.19 -26.27
C ALA A 372 -10.16 -8.47 -27.19
N VAL A 373 -10.44 -9.76 -27.40
CA VAL A 373 -11.65 -10.25 -28.07
C VAL A 373 -12.39 -11.18 -27.13
N SER A 374 -13.67 -10.89 -26.90
CA SER A 374 -14.57 -11.69 -26.08
C SER A 374 -15.72 -12.26 -26.91
N ILE A 375 -16.05 -13.52 -26.70
CA ILE A 375 -17.14 -14.26 -27.34
C ILE A 375 -18.21 -14.50 -26.28
N MET A 376 -19.46 -14.15 -26.55
CA MET A 376 -20.54 -14.26 -25.58
C MET A 376 -21.85 -14.74 -26.22
N TYR A 377 -22.58 -15.62 -25.52
CA TYR A 377 -23.98 -15.88 -25.80
C TYR A 377 -24.80 -15.93 -24.51
N VAL A 378 -26.10 -15.75 -24.63
CA VAL A 378 -27.06 -15.88 -23.52
C VAL A 378 -28.04 -16.99 -23.84
N GLU A 379 -28.19 -17.95 -22.92
CA GLU A 379 -29.15 -19.05 -23.05
C GLU A 379 -29.81 -19.30 -21.70
N ASN A 380 -31.15 -19.40 -21.70
CA ASN A 380 -31.94 -19.63 -20.49
C ASN A 380 -31.61 -18.65 -19.35
N GLY A 381 -31.42 -17.37 -19.68
CA GLY A 381 -31.08 -16.31 -18.73
C GLY A 381 -29.63 -16.32 -18.22
N LYS A 382 -28.81 -17.30 -18.62
CA LYS A 382 -27.40 -17.41 -18.22
C LYS A 382 -26.47 -16.91 -19.30
N VAL A 383 -25.40 -16.24 -18.89
CA VAL A 383 -24.37 -15.72 -19.79
C VAL A 383 -23.24 -16.73 -19.89
N TYR A 384 -22.80 -17.03 -21.11
CA TYR A 384 -21.67 -17.91 -21.38
C TYR A 384 -20.62 -17.13 -22.17
N CYS A 385 -19.39 -17.04 -21.65
CA CYS A 385 -18.39 -16.18 -22.27
C CYS A 385 -16.96 -16.74 -22.23
N LYS A 386 -16.17 -16.29 -23.20
CA LYS A 386 -14.73 -16.56 -23.30
C LYS A 386 -14.03 -15.29 -23.77
N SER A 387 -12.80 -15.08 -23.33
CA SER A 387 -11.99 -13.93 -23.76
C SER A 387 -10.58 -14.37 -24.13
N HIS A 388 -9.96 -13.64 -25.07
CA HIS A 388 -8.61 -13.87 -25.57
C HIS A 388 -7.89 -12.53 -25.77
N GLY A 389 -6.62 -12.47 -25.41
CA GLY A 389 -5.79 -11.26 -25.52
C GLY A 389 -4.81 -11.26 -26.69
N PHE A 390 -4.32 -10.09 -27.09
CA PHE A 390 -3.30 -9.90 -28.12
C PHE A 390 -2.28 -8.86 -27.66
N LEU A 391 -0.98 -9.21 -27.71
CA LEU A 391 0.09 -8.28 -27.36
C LEU A 391 1.30 -8.36 -28.31
N PRO A 392 1.98 -7.22 -28.53
CA PRO A 392 3.30 -7.19 -29.18
C PRO A 392 4.39 -7.73 -28.25
N GLU A 393 5.13 -8.74 -28.69
CA GLU A 393 6.21 -9.40 -27.94
C GLU A 393 7.34 -8.43 -27.59
N ASP A 394 7.68 -7.51 -28.50
CA ASP A 394 8.81 -6.59 -28.29
C ASP A 394 8.50 -5.52 -27.23
N SER A 395 7.21 -5.29 -26.92
CA SER A 395 6.76 -4.36 -25.87
C SER A 395 6.92 -4.91 -24.45
N LEU A 396 7.12 -6.23 -24.29
CA LEU A 396 7.06 -6.89 -22.98
C LEU A 396 8.14 -6.41 -22.00
N SER A 397 9.28 -5.93 -22.50
CA SER A 397 10.39 -5.45 -21.64
C SER A 397 10.15 -4.07 -21.03
N GLU A 398 9.27 -3.26 -21.62
CA GLU A 398 8.96 -1.89 -21.17
C GLU A 398 7.71 -1.83 -20.28
N ARG A 399 7.00 -2.96 -20.19
CA ARG A 399 5.79 -3.13 -19.39
C ARG A 399 6.11 -3.16 -17.90
N ARG A 400 5.19 -2.61 -17.11
CA ARG A 400 5.32 -2.46 -15.64
C ARG A 400 4.34 -3.33 -14.86
N GLU A 401 3.48 -4.05 -15.57
CA GLU A 401 2.60 -5.05 -14.98
C GLU A 401 3.43 -6.21 -14.40
N ASN A 402 3.18 -6.58 -13.15
CA ASN A 402 3.90 -7.67 -12.47
C ASN A 402 3.28 -9.04 -12.81
N ILE A 403 3.16 -9.36 -14.10
CA ILE A 403 2.64 -10.64 -14.60
C ILE A 403 3.46 -11.18 -15.77
N ASN A 404 3.45 -12.49 -15.96
CA ASN A 404 4.19 -13.14 -17.04
C ASN A 404 3.28 -13.47 -18.24
N TYR A 405 3.20 -12.55 -19.20
CA TYR A 405 2.43 -12.76 -20.44
C TYR A 405 2.93 -13.93 -21.28
N ARG A 406 4.21 -14.33 -21.18
CA ARG A 406 4.72 -15.50 -21.91
C ARG A 406 4.10 -16.80 -21.39
N ASP A 407 3.90 -16.91 -20.08
CA ASP A 407 3.23 -18.07 -19.48
C ASP A 407 1.76 -18.11 -19.88
N TYR A 408 1.08 -16.96 -19.90
CA TYR A 408 -0.31 -16.87 -20.35
C TYR A 408 -0.47 -17.19 -21.84
N ALA A 409 0.52 -16.83 -22.67
CA ALA A 409 0.53 -17.22 -24.08
C ALA A 409 0.71 -18.73 -24.25
N GLN A 410 1.59 -19.38 -23.46
CA GLN A 410 1.73 -20.84 -23.45
C GLN A 410 0.44 -21.55 -23.01
N LYS A 411 -0.33 -20.95 -22.10
CA LYS A 411 -1.65 -21.43 -21.68
C LYS A 411 -2.77 -21.14 -22.69
N GLY A 412 -2.48 -20.39 -23.76
CA GLY A 412 -3.45 -20.03 -24.81
C GLY A 412 -4.44 -18.93 -24.42
N TYR A 413 -4.11 -18.10 -23.43
CA TYR A 413 -4.97 -16.99 -23.00
C TYR A 413 -4.77 -15.70 -23.80
N CYS A 414 -3.61 -15.57 -24.45
CA CYS A 414 -3.30 -14.46 -25.32
C CYS A 414 -2.29 -14.87 -26.40
N ASP A 415 -2.28 -14.16 -27.52
CA ASP A 415 -1.26 -14.30 -28.56
C ASP A 415 -0.19 -13.22 -28.44
N LEU A 416 1.07 -13.66 -28.50
CA LEU A 416 2.23 -12.78 -28.67
C LEU A 416 2.62 -12.75 -30.15
N HIS A 417 2.80 -11.56 -30.69
CA HIS A 417 3.27 -11.39 -32.07
C HIS A 417 4.43 -10.41 -32.15
N LYS A 418 5.28 -10.57 -33.17
CA LYS A 418 6.42 -9.68 -33.41
C LYS A 418 5.97 -8.24 -33.64
N GLY A 419 6.82 -7.28 -33.30
CA GLY A 419 6.59 -5.85 -33.43
C GLY A 419 6.35 -5.16 -32.09
N MET A 420 6.33 -3.82 -32.12
CA MET A 420 6.14 -2.95 -30.95
C MET A 420 4.67 -2.55 -30.72
N THR A 421 3.82 -2.69 -31.74
CA THR A 421 2.39 -2.33 -31.72
C THR A 421 1.53 -3.55 -32.06
N VAL A 422 0.29 -3.58 -31.59
CA VAL A 422 -0.66 -4.66 -31.86
C VAL A 422 -0.86 -4.83 -33.38
N ASN A 423 -0.85 -6.07 -33.86
CA ASN A 423 -1.12 -6.38 -35.26
C ASN A 423 -2.63 -6.65 -35.43
N TYR A 424 -3.37 -5.65 -35.91
CA TYR A 424 -4.82 -5.74 -36.10
C TYR A 424 -5.24 -6.76 -37.17
N THR A 425 -4.38 -7.10 -38.14
CA THR A 425 -4.68 -8.19 -39.09
C THR A 425 -4.80 -9.53 -38.36
N LYS A 426 -3.96 -9.79 -37.36
CA LYS A 426 -4.08 -11.01 -36.54
C LYS A 426 -5.36 -11.05 -35.70
N VAL A 427 -5.81 -9.88 -35.22
CA VAL A 427 -7.08 -9.76 -34.49
C VAL A 427 -8.25 -10.06 -35.44
N GLU A 428 -8.20 -9.52 -36.66
CA GLU A 428 -9.19 -9.80 -37.71
C GLU A 428 -9.24 -11.29 -38.07
N GLU A 429 -8.09 -11.90 -38.34
CA GLU A 429 -7.96 -13.34 -38.63
C GLU A 429 -8.55 -14.18 -37.50
N TYR A 430 -8.28 -13.81 -36.24
CA TYR A 430 -8.87 -14.49 -35.10
C TYR A 430 -10.40 -14.39 -35.12
N ILE A 431 -10.95 -13.18 -35.29
CA ILE A 431 -12.42 -12.96 -35.32
C ILE A 431 -13.05 -13.78 -36.44
N ARG A 432 -12.52 -13.72 -37.66
CA ARG A 432 -13.02 -14.47 -38.82
C ARG A 432 -12.92 -15.98 -38.66
N SER A 433 -11.96 -16.46 -37.85
CA SER A 433 -11.84 -17.89 -37.55
C SER A 433 -12.85 -18.42 -36.54
N ILE A 434 -13.56 -17.56 -35.80
CA ILE A 434 -14.44 -17.95 -34.68
C ILE A 434 -15.55 -18.90 -35.13
N GLU A 435 -16.26 -18.57 -36.21
CA GLU A 435 -17.39 -19.38 -36.69
C GLU A 435 -16.95 -20.78 -37.10
N GLU A 436 -15.82 -20.89 -37.81
CA GLU A 436 -15.28 -22.18 -38.21
C GLU A 436 -14.74 -22.98 -37.01
N LYS A 437 -14.00 -22.32 -36.11
CA LYS A 437 -13.32 -22.95 -34.97
C LYS A 437 -14.30 -23.44 -33.92
N TYR A 438 -15.31 -22.64 -33.61
CA TYR A 438 -16.26 -22.90 -32.54
C TYR A 438 -17.62 -23.40 -33.04
N LYS A 439 -17.82 -23.49 -34.36
CA LYS A 439 -19.08 -23.94 -34.99
C LYS A 439 -20.28 -23.13 -34.51
N CYS A 440 -20.12 -21.81 -34.47
CA CYS A 440 -21.12 -20.83 -34.03
C CYS A 440 -21.41 -19.81 -35.14
N THR A 441 -22.42 -18.96 -34.93
CA THR A 441 -22.78 -17.86 -35.85
C THR A 441 -22.54 -16.52 -35.15
N ILE A 442 -21.75 -15.63 -35.74
CA ILE A 442 -21.57 -14.27 -35.21
C ILE A 442 -22.78 -13.43 -35.61
N LYS A 443 -23.49 -12.88 -34.62
CA LYS A 443 -24.62 -11.96 -34.85
C LYS A 443 -24.20 -10.51 -34.93
N ALA A 444 -23.32 -10.10 -34.03
CA ALA A 444 -22.84 -8.74 -33.96
C ALA A 444 -21.42 -8.69 -33.39
N ILE A 445 -20.68 -7.66 -33.79
CA ILE A 445 -19.37 -7.31 -33.26
C ILE A 445 -19.49 -5.91 -32.65
N VAL A 446 -19.32 -5.80 -31.33
CA VAL A 446 -19.38 -4.55 -30.59
C VAL A 446 -17.98 -4.06 -30.27
N THR A 447 -17.69 -2.80 -30.62
CA THR A 447 -16.37 -2.19 -30.39
C THR A 447 -16.49 -0.70 -30.12
N ASP A 448 -15.43 -0.10 -29.60
CA ASP A 448 -15.29 1.35 -29.58
C ASP A 448 -14.98 1.93 -30.97
N PRO A 449 -15.33 3.21 -31.25
CA PRO A 449 -15.10 3.86 -32.53
C PRO A 449 -13.69 4.48 -32.70
N MET A 450 -12.81 4.40 -31.69
CA MET A 450 -11.66 5.28 -31.57
C MET A 450 -10.39 4.72 -32.22
N ASN A 451 -10.14 3.41 -32.11
CA ASN A 451 -8.79 2.87 -32.36
C ASN A 451 -8.61 1.98 -33.60
N ALA A 452 -9.66 1.63 -34.36
CA ALA A 452 -9.50 0.85 -35.60
C ALA A 452 -10.65 0.96 -36.62
N LYS A 453 -10.91 2.17 -37.13
CA LYS A 453 -11.93 2.38 -38.18
C LYS A 453 -11.76 1.44 -39.39
N GLU A 454 -10.52 1.26 -39.86
CA GLU A 454 -10.23 0.44 -41.05
C GLU A 454 -10.50 -1.06 -40.82
N LEU A 455 -10.18 -1.60 -39.63
CA LEU A 455 -10.52 -2.98 -39.27
C LEU A 455 -12.04 -3.17 -39.24
N MET A 456 -12.75 -2.20 -38.67
CA MET A 456 -14.20 -2.27 -38.51
C MET A 456 -14.94 -2.10 -39.83
N GLU A 457 -14.44 -1.25 -40.73
CA GLU A 457 -14.94 -1.16 -42.11
C GLU A 457 -14.82 -2.51 -42.83
N ARG A 458 -13.67 -3.18 -42.75
CA ARG A 458 -13.50 -4.51 -43.35
C ARG A 458 -14.38 -5.58 -42.72
N LEU A 459 -14.53 -5.59 -41.40
CA LEU A 459 -15.42 -6.54 -40.72
C LEU A 459 -16.90 -6.26 -41.05
N SER A 460 -17.28 -5.02 -41.30
CA SER A 460 -18.65 -4.63 -41.65
C SER A 460 -19.12 -5.11 -43.03
N GLU A 461 -18.20 -5.58 -43.87
CA GLU A 461 -18.54 -6.23 -45.15
C GLU A 461 -19.21 -7.59 -44.94
N ASP A 462 -18.89 -8.28 -43.84
CA ASP A 462 -19.34 -9.65 -43.56
C ASP A 462 -20.18 -9.78 -42.29
N TYR A 463 -20.04 -8.86 -41.33
CA TYR A 463 -20.65 -8.90 -40.01
C TYR A 463 -21.39 -7.61 -39.68
N ASP A 464 -22.40 -7.70 -38.80
CA ASP A 464 -22.99 -6.51 -38.18
C ASP A 464 -22.01 -5.92 -37.16
N VAL A 465 -21.56 -4.69 -37.37
CA VAL A 465 -20.57 -4.02 -36.52
C VAL A 465 -21.21 -2.84 -35.80
N ILE A 466 -21.29 -2.93 -34.49
CA ILE A 466 -21.91 -1.95 -33.61
C ILE A 466 -20.83 -1.10 -32.96
N LEU A 467 -20.83 0.20 -33.28
CA LEU A 467 -19.90 1.17 -32.72
C LEU A 467 -20.44 1.76 -31.41
N LEU A 468 -19.94 1.24 -30.30
CA LEU A 468 -20.34 1.63 -28.95
C LEU A 468 -19.42 2.74 -28.41
N LYS A 469 -19.97 3.95 -28.29
CA LYS A 469 -19.24 5.05 -27.65
C LYS A 469 -19.13 4.79 -26.15
N GLN A 470 -17.90 4.77 -25.62
CA GLN A 470 -17.61 4.57 -24.19
C GLN A 470 -18.04 5.78 -23.35
N THR A 471 -19.30 5.81 -22.94
CA THR A 471 -19.86 6.81 -22.02
C THR A 471 -20.50 6.12 -20.83
N TYR A 472 -20.60 6.83 -19.70
CA TYR A 472 -21.35 6.37 -18.53
C TYR A 472 -22.75 5.90 -18.91
N THR A 473 -23.48 6.68 -19.71
CA THR A 473 -24.85 6.37 -20.12
C THR A 473 -24.96 5.04 -20.88
N ASN A 474 -24.02 4.76 -21.79
CA ASN A 474 -24.08 3.55 -22.63
C ASN A 474 -23.60 2.29 -21.90
N LEU A 475 -22.58 2.42 -21.05
CA LEU A 475 -21.92 1.27 -20.41
C LEU A 475 -22.48 0.93 -19.02
N SER A 476 -23.09 1.90 -18.33
CA SER A 476 -23.60 1.71 -16.96
C SER A 476 -24.63 0.58 -16.85
N PRO A 477 -25.64 0.45 -17.74
CA PRO A 477 -26.60 -0.66 -17.67
C PRO A 477 -25.94 -2.04 -17.77
N ALA A 478 -25.10 -2.24 -18.79
CA ALA A 478 -24.38 -3.51 -19.00
C ALA A 478 -23.39 -3.80 -17.86
N THR A 479 -22.65 -2.80 -17.41
CA THR A 479 -21.71 -2.94 -16.27
C THR A 479 -22.43 -3.39 -15.01
N LYS A 480 -23.59 -2.80 -14.69
CA LYS A 480 -24.37 -3.14 -13.49
C LYS A 480 -25.05 -4.50 -13.59
N GLU A 481 -25.73 -4.79 -14.70
CA GLU A 481 -26.48 -6.05 -14.85
C GLU A 481 -25.55 -7.26 -14.99
N PHE A 482 -24.40 -7.12 -15.68
CA PHE A 482 -23.40 -8.20 -15.74
C PHE A 482 -22.87 -8.56 -14.35
N ARG A 483 -22.56 -7.54 -13.54
CA ARG A 483 -22.15 -7.70 -12.14
C ARG A 483 -23.21 -8.43 -11.32
N LYS A 484 -24.47 -8.03 -11.46
CA LYS A 484 -25.59 -8.69 -10.77
C LYS A 484 -25.69 -10.17 -11.15
N LYS A 485 -25.60 -10.50 -12.44
CA LYS A 485 -25.59 -11.91 -12.90
C LYS A 485 -24.41 -12.72 -12.36
N ILE A 486 -23.24 -12.11 -12.13
CA ILE A 486 -22.13 -12.79 -11.46
C ILE A 486 -22.51 -13.15 -10.02
N TYR A 487 -23.07 -12.21 -9.26
CA TYR A 487 -23.51 -12.45 -7.88
C TYR A 487 -24.65 -13.46 -7.79
N ASP A 488 -25.56 -13.47 -8.76
CA ASP A 488 -26.66 -14.43 -8.88
C ASP A 488 -26.20 -15.80 -9.43
N ASN A 489 -24.90 -15.97 -9.69
CA ASN A 489 -24.31 -17.20 -10.24
C ASN A 489 -24.94 -17.62 -11.59
N GLU A 490 -25.26 -16.63 -12.41
CA GLU A 490 -25.84 -16.77 -13.76
C GLU A 490 -24.80 -16.58 -14.88
N VAL A 491 -23.55 -16.25 -14.56
CA VAL A 491 -22.45 -16.18 -15.53
C VAL A 491 -21.65 -17.47 -15.54
N ARG A 492 -21.22 -17.92 -16.72
CA ARG A 492 -20.29 -19.01 -16.95
C ARG A 492 -19.18 -18.48 -17.85
N TYR A 493 -17.94 -18.52 -17.39
CA TYR A 493 -16.80 -18.14 -18.22
C TYR A 493 -15.80 -19.28 -18.35
N GLU A 494 -15.18 -19.41 -19.51
CA GLU A 494 -14.13 -20.41 -19.72
C GLU A 494 -12.86 -20.00 -18.95
N ALA A 495 -12.31 -20.92 -18.16
CA ALA A 495 -11.23 -20.67 -17.22
C ALA A 495 -10.01 -20.04 -17.91
N ASN A 496 -9.73 -18.79 -17.53
CA ASN A 496 -8.66 -17.98 -18.09
C ASN A 496 -8.05 -17.11 -16.97
N GLU A 497 -6.83 -17.43 -16.54
CA GLU A 497 -6.16 -16.71 -15.45
C GLU A 497 -5.83 -15.25 -15.81
N LEU A 498 -5.59 -14.96 -17.09
CA LEU A 498 -5.39 -13.59 -17.55
C LEU A 498 -6.69 -12.79 -17.44
N LEU A 499 -7.83 -13.37 -17.80
CA LEU A 499 -9.15 -12.75 -17.60
C LEU A 499 -9.44 -12.56 -16.10
N ASP A 500 -9.11 -13.54 -15.26
CA ASP A 500 -9.27 -13.43 -13.80
C ASP A 500 -8.45 -12.27 -13.22
N TRP A 501 -7.24 -12.09 -13.72
CA TRP A 501 -6.40 -10.97 -13.33
C TRP A 501 -6.97 -9.64 -13.81
N ASN A 502 -7.48 -9.57 -15.05
CA ASN A 502 -8.17 -8.37 -15.55
C ASN A 502 -9.41 -8.03 -14.70
N MET A 503 -10.18 -9.05 -14.31
CA MET A 503 -11.37 -8.90 -13.48
C MET A 503 -11.03 -8.42 -12.05
N ARG A 504 -9.94 -8.92 -11.47
CA ARG A 504 -9.44 -8.47 -10.15
C ARG A 504 -8.98 -7.01 -10.16
N ASN A 505 -8.47 -6.54 -11.29
CA ASN A 505 -8.00 -5.17 -11.47
C ASN A 505 -9.14 -4.17 -11.72
N ALA A 506 -10.29 -4.64 -12.19
CA ALA A 506 -11.41 -3.79 -12.55
C ALA A 506 -12.01 -3.10 -11.31
N ILE A 507 -12.11 -1.78 -11.37
CA ILE A 507 -12.85 -0.94 -10.42
C ILE A 507 -13.98 -0.21 -11.16
N THR A 508 -14.91 0.39 -10.43
CA THR A 508 -15.89 1.32 -11.03
C THR A 508 -15.66 2.75 -10.57
N THR A 509 -15.82 3.69 -11.50
CA THR A 509 -15.96 5.12 -11.20
C THR A 509 -17.42 5.51 -11.29
N LYS A 510 -17.85 6.48 -10.47
CA LYS A 510 -19.25 6.97 -10.45
C LYS A 510 -19.45 8.22 -11.30
N GLY A 511 -20.54 8.24 -12.06
CA GLY A 511 -21.06 9.38 -12.80
C GLY A 511 -22.02 10.24 -11.97
N LYS A 512 -22.68 11.20 -12.62
CA LYS A 512 -23.56 12.19 -11.95
C LYS A 512 -24.87 11.60 -11.41
N SER A 513 -25.33 10.46 -11.94
CA SER A 513 -26.64 9.84 -11.65
C SER A 513 -26.52 8.41 -11.11
N ASP A 514 -25.52 8.16 -10.25
CA ASP A 514 -25.10 6.81 -9.81
C ASP A 514 -24.69 5.88 -10.95
N ASP A 515 -24.45 6.41 -12.15
CA ASP A 515 -23.90 5.65 -13.27
C ASP A 515 -22.52 5.10 -12.94
N GLU A 516 -22.20 3.93 -13.47
CA GLU A 516 -20.90 3.30 -13.25
C GLU A 516 -20.22 3.00 -14.57
N MET A 517 -18.89 3.14 -14.60
CA MET A 517 -18.07 2.73 -15.72
C MET A 517 -16.82 2.04 -15.19
N LEU A 518 -16.34 1.03 -15.92
CA LEU A 518 -15.11 0.35 -15.57
C LEU A 518 -13.92 1.31 -15.66
N ALA A 519 -13.01 1.16 -14.71
CA ALA A 519 -11.75 1.87 -14.66
C ALA A 519 -10.65 0.95 -14.11
N LYS A 520 -9.41 1.44 -14.22
CA LYS A 520 -8.20 0.84 -13.62
C LYS A 520 -7.54 1.90 -12.73
N GLU A 521 -7.01 1.50 -11.58
CA GLU A 521 -6.36 2.42 -10.63
C GLU A 521 -5.02 2.91 -11.18
N ASP A 522 -4.17 1.96 -11.58
CA ASP A 522 -2.86 2.26 -12.15
C ASP A 522 -2.81 1.78 -13.61
N LYS A 523 -2.93 2.73 -14.53
CA LYS A 523 -2.84 2.48 -15.97
C LYS A 523 -1.52 1.82 -16.39
N ASN A 524 -0.45 1.93 -15.60
CA ASN A 524 0.84 1.32 -15.92
C ASN A 524 0.99 -0.11 -15.42
N LYS A 525 0.31 -0.49 -14.34
CA LYS A 525 0.48 -1.80 -13.68
C LYS A 525 -0.70 -2.74 -13.84
N GLN A 526 -1.88 -2.23 -14.19
CA GLN A 526 -3.14 -2.97 -14.24
C GLN A 526 -3.73 -2.96 -15.65
N ARG A 527 -4.45 -4.01 -16.00
CA ARG A 527 -5.22 -4.14 -17.25
C ARG A 527 -6.63 -4.63 -16.94
N ILE A 528 -7.59 -4.18 -17.74
CA ILE A 528 -9.01 -4.52 -17.61
C ILE A 528 -9.65 -4.81 -18.98
N ASP A 529 -8.84 -4.85 -20.04
CA ASP A 529 -9.29 -4.74 -21.43
C ASP A 529 -10.14 -5.96 -21.82
N MET A 530 -9.83 -7.15 -21.28
CA MET A 530 -10.68 -8.34 -21.47
C MET A 530 -12.05 -8.22 -20.79
N VAL A 531 -12.13 -7.50 -19.67
CA VAL A 531 -13.40 -7.22 -18.97
C VAL A 531 -14.19 -6.15 -19.72
N ALA A 532 -13.52 -5.12 -20.24
CA ALA A 532 -14.15 -4.12 -21.09
C ALA A 532 -14.76 -4.77 -22.34
N ALA A 533 -14.02 -5.65 -23.02
CA ALA A 533 -14.53 -6.43 -24.15
C ALA A 533 -15.75 -7.31 -23.77
N LEU A 534 -15.78 -7.91 -22.57
CA LEU A 534 -16.97 -8.62 -22.09
C LEU A 534 -18.18 -7.69 -21.92
N ILE A 535 -17.98 -6.51 -21.34
CA ILE A 535 -19.06 -5.54 -21.15
C ILE A 535 -19.56 -5.01 -22.49
N PHE A 536 -18.68 -4.79 -23.48
CA PHE A 536 -19.08 -4.42 -24.83
C PHE A 536 -19.97 -5.49 -25.47
N ALA A 537 -19.58 -6.77 -25.42
CA ALA A 537 -20.45 -7.83 -25.90
C ALA A 537 -21.79 -7.89 -25.13
N TYR A 538 -21.76 -7.59 -23.83
CA TYR A 538 -22.93 -7.68 -22.98
C TYR A 538 -23.97 -6.56 -23.22
N THR A 539 -23.60 -5.44 -23.86
CA THR A 539 -24.57 -4.38 -24.16
C THR A 539 -25.71 -4.87 -25.05
N GLU A 540 -25.45 -5.81 -25.96
CA GLU A 540 -26.47 -6.38 -26.86
C GLU A 540 -27.47 -7.29 -26.15
N PHE A 541 -27.18 -7.70 -24.91
CA PHE A 541 -28.08 -8.55 -24.12
C PHE A 541 -28.82 -7.77 -23.03
N VAL A 542 -28.57 -6.47 -22.90
CA VAL A 542 -29.29 -5.60 -21.97
C VAL A 542 -30.34 -4.83 -22.74
N VAL A 543 -31.60 -5.10 -22.43
CA VAL A 543 -32.70 -4.23 -22.86
C VAL A 543 -32.52 -2.91 -22.11
N LEU A 544 -32.14 -1.86 -22.84
CA LEU A 544 -32.34 -0.50 -22.35
C LEU A 544 -33.85 -0.37 -22.17
N ASP A 545 -34.30 -0.18 -20.93
CA ASP A 545 -35.67 0.24 -20.65
C ASP A 545 -35.85 1.49 -21.53
N GLU A 546 -36.64 1.38 -22.61
CA GLU A 546 -36.90 2.50 -23.51
C GLU A 546 -37.51 3.56 -22.63
N GLY A 547 -36.68 4.52 -22.21
CA GLY A 547 -37.03 5.48 -21.19
C GLY A 547 -38.34 6.11 -21.62
N TYR A 548 -39.37 5.93 -20.81
CA TYR A 548 -40.72 6.41 -21.09
C TYR A 548 -40.65 7.83 -21.68
N SER A 549 -40.90 7.91 -22.98
CA SER A 549 -40.94 9.18 -23.69
C SER A 549 -42.36 9.66 -23.59
N ALA A 550 -42.59 10.64 -22.73
CA ALA A 550 -43.89 11.29 -22.62
C ALA A 550 -44.35 11.87 -23.96
N ILE A 551 -43.42 12.17 -24.88
CA ILE A 551 -43.71 12.67 -26.24
C ILE A 551 -44.19 11.53 -27.14
N ASP A 552 -43.48 10.39 -27.18
CA ASP A 552 -43.91 9.24 -27.99
C ASP A 552 -45.22 8.64 -27.46
N ALA A 553 -45.43 8.70 -26.13
CA ALA A 553 -46.71 8.35 -25.52
C ALA A 553 -47.83 9.35 -25.87
N LEU A 554 -47.52 10.63 -26.12
CA LEU A 554 -48.51 11.64 -26.53
C LEU A 554 -48.86 11.52 -28.02
N ASP A 555 -47.87 11.24 -28.87
CA ASP A 555 -48.00 11.14 -30.33
C ASP A 555 -48.72 9.85 -30.76
N ASN A 556 -48.66 8.80 -29.94
CA ASN A 556 -49.36 7.53 -30.18
C ASN A 556 -50.76 7.45 -29.55
N VAL A 557 -51.25 8.52 -28.91
CA VAL A 557 -52.63 8.60 -28.43
C VAL A 557 -53.52 9.03 -29.60
N ASP A 558 -54.46 8.17 -29.98
CA ASP A 558 -55.55 8.53 -30.88
C ASP A 558 -56.54 9.43 -30.11
N TRP A 559 -56.60 10.70 -30.50
CA TRP A 559 -57.45 11.71 -29.85
C TRP A 559 -58.89 11.73 -30.39
N GLY A 560 -59.23 10.83 -31.33
CA GLY A 560 -60.57 10.73 -31.94
C GLY A 560 -60.76 11.60 -33.17
#